data_AF-A0A419I870-F1
#
_entry.id   AF-A0A419I870-F1
#
_cell.length_a   1.000
_cell.length_b   1.000
_cell.length_c   1.000
_cell.angle_alpha   90.00
_cell.angle_beta   90.00
_cell.angle_gamma   90.00
#
_symmetry.space_group_name_H-M   'P 1'
#
loop_
_entity.id
_entity.type
_entity.pdbx_description
1 polymer ?
#
loop_
_entity_poly.entity_id
_entity_poly.type
_entity_poly.pdbx_seq_one_letter_code
_entity_poly.pdbx_strand_id
1 'polypeptide(L)'
;MYSPPEPAERPRDPLAAAMGNASLLGVGYLLLGRRLLAALNVAGTAVLVILLTTVAPFRWFEVLVLAWWALVIAHGWQLARHKPAKVRKHQVIAFSAAVIVFGAVGLLRFDASRIDERIVGARAQGSCAEATEAMDSRWFGHYVADAPLMTREESTREACHRLRTANENLASSLSGEPKATAAAFERFASVRRDLPGHETMATVVLDGFLHRIPTPEPCTTAEIDEWLSAHAAGGPAPERSASAVARFASAAYRSCCDKLMTSKDWTTARTWYQRIVDRYPADPRAAKAKAGATKATRALEPAKVQSLLDSSGSTQPSRCKTPGPYSANAPYGPGHEPRTVLRR
;
A
#
# COMPACT_ATOMS: atom_id res chain seq x y z
N MET A 1 77.83 -32.99 17.51
CA MET A 1 77.00 -31.94 16.87
C MET A 1 75.85 -32.62 16.16
N TYR A 2 74.63 -32.47 16.67
CA TYR A 2 73.42 -32.95 15.99
C TYR A 2 72.92 -31.77 15.14
N SER A 3 73.10 -31.84 13.82
CA SER A 3 72.48 -30.86 12.92
C SER A 3 70.96 -31.03 13.01
N PRO A 4 70.19 -29.96 13.27
CA PRO A 4 68.73 -30.04 13.20
C PRO A 4 68.32 -30.44 11.77
N PRO A 5 67.30 -31.30 11.60
CA PRO A 5 66.81 -31.65 10.28
C PRO A 5 66.36 -30.39 9.56
N GLU A 6 66.82 -30.20 8.31
CA GLU A 6 66.31 -29.14 7.44
C GLU A 6 64.78 -29.27 7.36
N PRO A 7 64.02 -28.18 7.55
CA PRO A 7 62.58 -28.22 7.44
C PRO A 7 62.20 -28.69 6.03
N ALA A 8 61.55 -29.85 5.94
CA ALA A 8 61.11 -30.44 4.68
C ALA A 8 60.39 -29.39 3.82
N GLU A 9 60.96 -29.08 2.64
CA GLU A 9 60.35 -28.14 1.70
C GLU A 9 58.97 -28.66 1.30
N ARG A 10 57.91 -27.88 1.61
CA ARG A 10 56.55 -28.26 1.24
C ARG A 10 56.41 -28.26 -0.30
N PRO A 11 55.88 -29.35 -0.89
CA PRO A 11 55.66 -29.41 -2.32
C PRO A 11 54.67 -28.32 -2.78
N ARG A 12 55.01 -27.60 -3.85
CA ARG A 12 54.24 -26.46 -4.36
C ARG A 12 53.53 -26.85 -5.67
N ASP A 13 52.21 -26.97 -5.63
CA ASP A 13 51.39 -27.25 -6.81
C ASP A 13 50.75 -25.93 -7.32
N PRO A 14 51.17 -25.41 -8.49
CA PRO A 14 50.65 -24.13 -9.00
C PRO A 14 49.17 -24.16 -9.35
N LEU A 15 48.65 -25.32 -9.74
CA LEU A 15 47.25 -25.47 -10.10
C LEU A 15 46.37 -25.50 -8.83
N ALA A 16 46.83 -26.18 -7.78
CA ALA A 16 46.17 -26.16 -6.48
C ALA A 16 46.20 -24.77 -5.81
N ALA A 17 47.32 -24.03 -5.95
CA ALA A 17 47.43 -22.67 -5.44
C ALA A 17 46.48 -21.70 -6.17
N ALA A 18 46.41 -21.76 -7.51
CA ALA A 18 45.50 -20.95 -8.31
C ALA A 18 44.03 -21.27 -8.02
N MET A 19 43.64 -22.55 -7.98
CA MET A 19 42.27 -22.96 -7.63
C MET A 19 41.90 -22.60 -6.20
N GLY A 20 42.82 -22.74 -5.24
CA GLY A 20 42.58 -22.36 -3.85
C GLY A 20 42.37 -20.85 -3.71
N ASN A 21 43.12 -20.06 -4.46
CA ASN A 21 42.96 -18.61 -4.54
C ASN A 21 41.70 -18.17 -5.31
N ALA A 22 41.20 -18.98 -6.24
CA ALA A 22 39.94 -18.73 -6.95
C ALA A 22 38.71 -18.72 -6.02
N SER A 23 38.82 -19.37 -4.84
CA SER A 23 37.80 -19.29 -3.77
C SER A 23 37.76 -17.92 -3.06
N LEU A 24 38.74 -17.03 -3.29
CA LEU A 24 38.96 -15.77 -2.56
C LEU A 24 39.17 -15.89 -1.04
N LEU A 25 39.16 -17.10 -0.47
CA LEU A 25 39.40 -17.36 0.95
C LEU A 25 40.89 -17.45 1.32
N GLY A 26 41.79 -17.18 0.38
CA GLY A 26 43.25 -17.24 0.60
C GLY A 26 43.81 -18.66 0.77
N VAL A 27 43.04 -19.70 0.42
CA VAL A 27 43.44 -21.12 0.55
C VAL A 27 44.73 -21.44 -0.21
N GLY A 28 44.94 -20.83 -1.39
CA GLY A 28 46.17 -21.02 -2.16
C GLY A 28 47.40 -20.46 -1.45
N TYR A 29 47.28 -19.32 -0.78
CA TYR A 29 48.36 -18.76 0.05
C TYR A 29 48.65 -19.61 1.29
N LEU A 30 47.62 -20.21 1.90
CA LEU A 30 47.79 -21.14 3.02
C LEU A 30 48.49 -22.44 2.61
N LEU A 31 48.15 -22.99 1.44
CA LEU A 31 48.85 -24.15 0.86
C LEU A 31 50.33 -23.85 0.60
N LEU A 32 50.65 -22.61 0.21
CA LEU A 32 52.03 -22.12 0.06
C LEU A 32 52.71 -21.73 1.39
N GLY A 33 52.02 -21.85 2.53
CA GLY A 33 52.53 -21.50 3.86
C GLY A 33 52.56 -20.00 4.18
N ARG A 34 52.01 -19.14 3.32
CA ARG A 34 52.07 -17.67 3.44
C ARG A 34 50.83 -17.10 4.12
N ARG A 35 50.78 -17.20 5.45
CA ARG A 35 49.63 -16.77 6.28
C ARG A 35 49.29 -15.28 6.15
N LEU A 36 50.30 -14.40 6.06
CA LEU A 36 50.07 -12.95 5.92
C LEU A 36 49.34 -12.62 4.61
N LEU A 37 49.72 -13.24 3.49
CA LEU A 37 49.05 -13.04 2.21
C LEU A 37 47.63 -13.60 2.21
N ALA A 38 47.39 -14.72 2.89
CA ALA A 38 46.04 -15.23 3.08
C ALA A 38 45.15 -14.22 3.83
N ALA A 39 45.66 -13.65 4.93
CA ALA A 39 44.94 -12.63 5.70
C ALA A 39 44.66 -11.36 4.90
N LEU A 40 45.65 -10.85 4.15
CA LEU A 40 45.47 -9.69 3.26
C LEU A 40 44.45 -9.96 2.16
N ASN A 41 44.44 -11.18 1.60
CA ASN A 41 43.47 -11.56 0.57
C ASN A 41 42.04 -11.59 1.12
N VAL A 42 41.86 -12.16 2.31
CA VAL A 42 40.54 -12.18 2.98
C VAL A 42 40.10 -10.77 3.34
N ALA A 43 40.99 -9.94 3.88
CA ALA A 43 40.69 -8.55 4.21
C ALA A 43 40.32 -7.73 2.96
N GLY A 44 41.09 -7.85 1.87
CA GLY A 44 40.80 -7.17 0.60
C GLY A 44 39.48 -7.62 -0.01
N THR A 45 39.20 -8.93 0.03
CA THR A 45 37.92 -9.50 -0.42
C THR A 45 36.76 -8.99 0.43
N ALA A 46 36.92 -8.94 1.76
CA ALA A 46 35.90 -8.42 2.66
C ALA A 46 35.60 -6.93 2.40
N VAL A 47 36.63 -6.10 2.21
CA VAL A 47 36.47 -4.68 1.86
C VAL A 47 35.75 -4.52 0.52
N LEU A 48 36.12 -5.31 -0.50
CA LEU A 48 35.46 -5.29 -1.80
C LEU A 48 33.99 -5.68 -1.73
N VAL A 49 33.64 -6.71 -0.95
CA VAL A 49 32.25 -7.12 -0.71
C VAL A 49 31.50 -6.01 0.04
N ILE A 50 32.08 -5.42 1.08
CA ILE A 50 31.47 -4.30 1.82
C ILE A 50 31.20 -3.12 0.87
N LEU A 51 32.18 -2.72 0.05
CA LEU A 51 32.03 -1.63 -0.90
C LEU A 51 30.96 -1.93 -1.96
N LEU A 52 30.90 -3.17 -2.47
CA LEU A 52 29.86 -3.61 -3.40
C LEU A 52 28.45 -3.52 -2.79
N THR A 53 28.32 -3.87 -1.50
CA THR A 53 27.03 -3.82 -0.80
C THR A 53 26.61 -2.43 -0.34
N THR A 54 27.55 -1.50 -0.13
CA THR A 54 27.27 -0.17 0.44
C THR A 54 27.29 0.96 -0.59
N VAL A 55 28.08 0.85 -1.65
CA VAL A 55 28.27 1.90 -2.68
C VAL A 55 27.56 1.46 -3.97
N ALA A 56 26.24 1.29 -3.88
CA ALA A 56 25.43 0.48 -4.79
C ALA A 56 25.03 1.00 -6.20
N PRO A 57 25.42 2.18 -6.74
CA PRO A 57 24.99 2.54 -8.10
C PRO A 57 26.01 2.24 -9.21
N PHE A 58 27.21 1.72 -8.90
CA PHE A 58 28.31 1.72 -9.85
C PHE A 58 28.71 0.32 -10.34
N ARG A 59 28.27 -0.04 -11.56
CA ARG A 59 28.64 -1.29 -12.26
C ARG A 59 30.15 -1.56 -12.36
N TRP A 60 31.00 -0.53 -12.18
CA TRP A 60 32.46 -0.70 -12.21
C TRP A 60 33.00 -1.51 -11.02
N PHE A 61 32.29 -1.59 -9.89
CA PHE A 61 32.70 -2.43 -8.77
C PHE A 61 32.65 -3.93 -9.08
N GLU A 62 31.73 -4.37 -9.94
CA GLU A 62 31.72 -5.75 -10.44
C GLU A 62 33.00 -6.05 -11.24
N VAL A 63 33.43 -5.11 -12.08
CA VAL A 63 34.68 -5.19 -12.84
C VAL A 63 35.89 -5.21 -11.90
N LEU A 64 35.88 -4.40 -10.83
CA LEU A 64 36.93 -4.36 -9.82
C LEU A 64 37.06 -5.69 -9.07
N VAL A 65 35.94 -6.33 -8.70
CA VAL A 65 35.92 -7.64 -8.05
C VAL A 65 36.45 -8.73 -9.00
N LEU A 66 36.06 -8.70 -10.27
CA LEU A 66 36.57 -9.64 -11.28
C LEU A 66 38.08 -9.44 -11.53
N ALA A 67 38.55 -8.20 -11.57
CA ALA A 67 39.96 -7.87 -11.72
C ALA A 67 40.78 -8.34 -10.50
N TRP A 68 40.27 -8.11 -9.29
CA TRP A 68 40.86 -8.62 -8.05
C TRP A 68 40.94 -10.15 -8.07
N TRP A 69 39.85 -10.82 -8.44
CA TRP A 69 39.79 -12.28 -8.56
C TRP A 69 40.85 -12.82 -9.53
N ALA A 70 40.95 -12.24 -10.73
CA ALA A 70 41.95 -12.63 -11.72
C ALA A 70 43.38 -12.40 -11.21
N LEU A 71 43.62 -11.28 -10.52
CA LEU A 71 44.92 -10.92 -9.94
C LEU A 71 45.36 -11.93 -8.87
N VAL A 72 44.46 -12.33 -7.97
CA VAL A 72 44.77 -13.27 -6.87
C VAL A 72 45.06 -14.68 -7.41
N ILE A 73 44.37 -15.10 -8.48
CA ILE A 73 44.65 -16.34 -9.21
C ILE A 73 46.03 -16.29 -9.88
N ALA A 74 46.28 -15.24 -10.66
CA ALA A 74 47.53 -15.06 -11.40
C ALA A 74 48.74 -14.99 -10.45
N HIS A 75 48.59 -14.25 -9.34
CA HIS A 75 49.64 -14.12 -8.32
C HIS A 75 49.90 -15.44 -7.58
N GLY A 76 48.85 -16.19 -7.24
CA GLY A 76 48.98 -17.52 -6.64
C GLY A 76 49.71 -18.52 -7.55
N TRP A 77 49.40 -18.50 -8.86
CA TRP A 77 50.07 -19.30 -9.87
C TRP A 77 51.55 -18.93 -10.01
N GLN A 78 51.86 -17.64 -10.11
CA GLN A 78 53.23 -17.14 -10.28
C GLN A 78 54.13 -17.54 -9.10
N LEU A 79 53.63 -17.43 -7.87
CA LEU A 79 54.36 -17.81 -6.65
C LEU A 79 54.71 -19.31 -6.58
N ALA A 80 53.93 -20.16 -7.23
CA ALA A 80 54.08 -21.61 -7.19
C ALA A 80 54.86 -22.17 -8.39
N ARG A 81 55.12 -21.35 -9.42
CA ARG A 81 55.69 -21.76 -10.72
C ARG A 81 57.15 -22.23 -10.67
N HIS A 82 57.91 -21.83 -9.65
CA HIS A 82 59.37 -22.08 -9.61
C HIS A 82 59.81 -23.44 -9.05
N LYS A 83 58.93 -24.25 -8.45
CA LYS A 83 59.23 -25.62 -7.97
C LYS A 83 57.98 -26.53 -8.02
N PRO A 84 57.55 -27.00 -9.20
CA PRO A 84 56.28 -27.72 -9.35
C PRO A 84 56.37 -29.14 -8.80
N ALA A 85 55.52 -29.45 -7.83
CA ALA A 85 55.24 -30.82 -7.41
C ALA A 85 53.74 -31.06 -7.50
N LYS A 86 53.31 -32.05 -8.29
CA LYS A 86 51.89 -32.41 -8.41
C LYS A 86 51.44 -33.16 -7.16
N VAL A 87 50.46 -32.61 -6.44
CA VAL A 87 49.88 -33.28 -5.27
C VAL A 87 48.36 -33.33 -5.43
N ARG A 88 47.84 -34.47 -5.91
CA ARG A 88 46.40 -34.71 -6.15
C ARG A 88 45.51 -34.32 -4.97
N LYS A 89 45.97 -34.54 -3.72
CA LYS A 89 45.24 -34.19 -2.49
C LYS A 89 44.99 -32.68 -2.36
N HIS A 90 45.93 -31.82 -2.77
CA HIS A 90 45.78 -30.37 -2.70
C HIS A 90 44.85 -29.82 -3.79
N GLN A 91 44.83 -30.45 -4.97
CA GLN A 91 43.93 -30.08 -6.05
C GLN A 91 42.47 -30.38 -5.70
N VAL A 92 42.18 -31.54 -5.07
CA VAL A 92 40.82 -31.88 -4.62
C VAL A 92 40.32 -30.88 -3.58
N ILE A 93 41.14 -30.54 -2.58
CA ILE A 93 40.75 -29.58 -1.54
C ILE A 93 40.46 -28.20 -2.14
N ALA A 94 41.32 -27.72 -3.04
CA ALA A 94 41.16 -26.43 -3.70
C ALA A 94 39.90 -26.38 -4.58
N PHE A 95 39.65 -27.45 -5.35
CA PHE A 95 38.47 -27.56 -6.20
C PHE A 95 37.18 -27.65 -5.38
N SER A 96 37.15 -28.49 -4.34
CA SER A 96 35.99 -28.61 -3.44
C SER A 96 35.67 -27.28 -2.76
N ALA A 97 36.68 -26.53 -2.31
CA ALA A 97 36.49 -25.20 -1.72
C ALA A 97 35.89 -24.21 -2.72
N ALA A 98 36.40 -24.18 -3.96
CA ALA A 98 35.85 -23.34 -5.02
C ALA A 98 34.39 -23.71 -5.34
N VAL A 99 34.09 -24.99 -5.53
CA VAL A 99 32.74 -25.48 -5.82
C VAL A 99 31.76 -25.14 -4.70
N ILE A 100 32.15 -25.30 -3.43
CA ILE A 100 31.31 -24.93 -2.28
C ILE A 100 30.99 -23.43 -2.29
N VAL A 101 31.99 -22.58 -2.50
CA VAL A 101 31.80 -21.12 -2.51
C VAL A 101 30.93 -20.69 -3.69
N PHE A 102 31.25 -21.11 -4.91
CA PHE A 102 30.46 -20.76 -6.09
C PHE A 102 29.05 -21.38 -6.05
N GLY A 103 28.91 -22.60 -5.54
CA GLY A 103 27.62 -23.25 -5.32
C GLY A 103 26.75 -22.49 -4.33
N ALA A 104 27.32 -22.07 -3.20
CA ALA A 104 26.61 -21.27 -2.20
C ALA A 104 26.16 -19.91 -2.76
N VAL A 105 27.04 -19.20 -3.47
CA VAL A 105 26.70 -17.91 -4.12
C VAL A 105 25.64 -18.10 -5.21
N GLY A 106 25.77 -19.14 -6.03
CA GLY A 106 24.80 -19.47 -7.08
C GLY A 106 23.42 -19.80 -6.52
N LEU A 107 23.36 -20.59 -5.44
CA LEU A 107 22.11 -20.90 -4.74
C LEU A 107 21.48 -19.63 -4.14
N LEU A 108 22.26 -18.78 -3.49
CA LEU A 108 21.77 -17.52 -2.92
C LEU A 108 21.20 -16.57 -3.99
N ARG A 109 21.87 -16.47 -5.15
CA ARG A 109 21.39 -15.67 -6.28
C ARG A 109 20.11 -16.23 -6.89
N PHE A 110 20.03 -17.55 -7.06
CA PHE A 110 18.83 -18.21 -7.59
C PHE A 110 17.63 -18.05 -6.65
N ASP A 111 17.87 -18.18 -5.34
CA ASP A 111 16.82 -17.98 -4.34
C ASP A 111 16.38 -16.50 -4.27
N ALA A 112 17.33 -15.56 -4.36
CA ALA A 112 17.02 -14.14 -4.45
C ALA A 112 16.15 -13.80 -5.68
N SER A 113 16.46 -14.36 -6.87
CA SER A 113 15.64 -14.14 -8.07
C SER A 113 14.24 -14.75 -7.96
N ARG A 114 14.11 -15.93 -7.34
CA ARG A 114 12.81 -16.55 -7.06
C ARG A 114 11.95 -15.68 -6.15
N ILE A 115 12.54 -15.07 -5.12
CA ILE A 115 11.81 -14.17 -4.23
C ILE A 115 11.41 -12.89 -4.96
N ASP A 116 12.28 -12.36 -5.83
CA ASP A 116 11.94 -11.18 -6.65
C ASP A 116 10.75 -11.45 -7.59
N GLU A 117 10.74 -12.59 -8.27
CA GLU A 117 9.60 -13.02 -9.09
C GLU A 117 8.30 -13.12 -8.28
N ARG A 118 8.37 -13.60 -7.03
CA ARG A 118 7.21 -13.62 -6.13
C ARG A 118 6.74 -12.22 -5.76
N ILE A 119 7.64 -11.28 -5.47
CA ILE A 119 7.29 -9.89 -5.15
C ILE A 119 6.66 -9.20 -6.36
N VAL A 120 7.26 -9.36 -7.55
CA VAL A 120 6.72 -8.81 -8.81
C VAL A 120 5.36 -9.44 -9.12
N GLY A 121 5.23 -10.76 -8.94
CA GLY A 121 3.98 -11.49 -9.07
C GLY A 121 2.91 -10.99 -8.10
N ALA A 122 3.25 -10.75 -6.84
CA ALA A 122 2.34 -10.22 -5.83
C ALA A 122 1.91 -8.78 -6.16
N ARG A 123 2.80 -7.93 -6.66
CA ARG A 123 2.44 -6.59 -7.18
C ARG A 123 1.49 -6.67 -8.36
N ALA A 124 1.76 -7.56 -9.30
CA ALA A 124 0.89 -7.79 -10.46
C ALA A 124 -0.49 -8.33 -10.06
N GLN A 125 -0.58 -9.10 -8.98
CA GLN A 125 -1.84 -9.61 -8.41
C GLN A 125 -2.50 -8.63 -7.43
N GLY A 126 -1.79 -7.57 -7.02
CA GLY A 126 -2.27 -6.59 -6.05
C GLY A 126 -2.25 -7.08 -4.58
N SER A 127 -1.52 -8.16 -4.27
CA SER A 127 -1.51 -8.77 -2.93
C SER A 127 -0.40 -8.19 -2.04
N CYS A 128 -0.77 -7.31 -1.11
CA CYS A 128 0.17 -6.80 -0.11
C CYS A 128 0.60 -7.85 0.92
N ALA A 129 -0.25 -8.83 1.21
CA ALA A 129 0.09 -9.92 2.13
C ALA A 129 1.21 -10.79 1.55
N GLU A 130 1.04 -11.27 0.30
CA GLU A 130 2.06 -12.07 -0.39
C GLU A 130 3.34 -11.28 -0.64
N ALA A 131 3.23 -9.99 -1.00
CA ALA A 131 4.41 -9.15 -1.18
C ALA A 131 5.21 -9.02 0.13
N THR A 132 4.54 -8.76 1.26
CA THR A 132 5.21 -8.61 2.56
C THR A 132 5.79 -9.94 3.04
N GLU A 133 5.05 -11.05 2.90
CA GLU A 133 5.54 -12.39 3.25
C GLU A 133 6.78 -12.79 2.43
N ALA A 134 6.77 -12.53 1.12
CA ALA A 134 7.93 -12.76 0.27
C ALA A 134 9.14 -11.93 0.72
N MET A 135 8.93 -10.69 1.17
CA MET A 135 10.00 -9.83 1.69
C MET A 135 10.52 -10.29 3.05
N ASP A 136 9.65 -10.76 3.95
CA ASP A 136 10.02 -11.26 5.27
C ASP A 136 10.80 -12.59 5.20
N SER A 137 10.67 -13.32 4.09
CA SER A 137 11.46 -14.53 3.84
C SER A 137 12.96 -14.28 3.57
N ARG A 138 13.39 -13.01 3.39
CA ARG A 138 14.79 -12.66 3.11
C ARG A 138 15.60 -12.47 4.40
N TRP A 139 16.70 -13.21 4.50
CA TRP A 139 17.72 -13.05 5.55
C TRP A 139 18.98 -12.31 5.06
N PHE A 140 19.90 -11.97 5.98
CA PHE A 140 21.14 -11.18 5.73
C PHE A 140 21.93 -11.61 4.47
N GLY A 141 21.94 -12.91 4.14
CA GLY A 141 22.64 -13.46 2.97
C GLY A 141 22.16 -12.92 1.61
N HIS A 142 20.86 -12.59 1.47
CA HIS A 142 20.33 -12.03 0.21
C HIS A 142 20.71 -10.55 0.03
N TYR A 143 20.85 -9.81 1.14
CA TYR A 143 21.25 -8.40 1.12
C TYR A 143 22.68 -8.21 0.60
N VAL A 144 23.58 -9.15 0.90
CA VAL A 144 24.96 -9.13 0.38
C VAL A 144 25.02 -9.51 -1.10
N ALA A 145 24.10 -10.37 -1.56
CA ALA A 145 24.10 -10.89 -2.92
C ALA A 145 23.45 -9.93 -3.95
N ASP A 146 22.57 -9.01 -3.51
CA ASP A 146 21.77 -8.15 -4.40
C ASP A 146 21.36 -6.77 -3.78
N ALA A 147 22.33 -5.85 -3.69
CA ALA A 147 22.16 -4.54 -3.03
C ALA A 147 21.17 -3.54 -3.69
N PRO A 148 21.03 -3.44 -5.04
CA PRO A 148 20.12 -2.46 -5.67
C PRO A 148 18.64 -2.66 -5.34
N LEU A 149 18.25 -3.85 -4.88
CA LEU A 149 16.85 -4.21 -4.60
C LEU A 149 16.27 -3.55 -3.35
N MET A 150 17.10 -3.07 -2.43
CA MET A 150 16.64 -2.44 -1.18
C MET A 150 15.72 -1.24 -1.39
N THR A 151 16.03 -0.41 -2.40
CA THR A 151 15.23 0.77 -2.71
C THR A 151 13.84 0.43 -3.25
N ARG A 152 13.74 -0.66 -4.04
CA ARG A 152 12.46 -1.15 -4.58
C ARG A 152 11.62 -1.81 -3.50
N GLU A 153 12.25 -2.51 -2.57
CA GLU A 153 11.53 -3.12 -1.46
C GLU A 153 10.92 -2.06 -0.54
N GLU A 154 11.71 -1.07 -0.12
CA GLU A 154 11.21 -0.04 0.78
C GLU A 154 9.98 0.68 0.20
N SER A 155 10.00 0.94 -1.11
CA SER A 155 8.85 1.52 -1.81
C SER A 155 7.58 0.65 -1.72
N THR A 156 7.71 -0.69 -1.73
CA THR A 156 6.55 -1.60 -1.60
C THR A 156 6.07 -1.73 -0.18
N ARG A 157 6.97 -1.78 0.81
CA ARG A 157 6.56 -1.77 2.22
C ARG A 157 5.77 -0.50 2.52
N GLU A 158 6.27 0.64 2.07
CA GLU A 158 5.59 1.92 2.23
C GLU A 158 4.26 1.97 1.47
N ALA A 159 4.20 1.45 0.23
CA ALA A 159 2.95 1.37 -0.52
C ALA A 159 1.90 0.52 0.21
N CYS A 160 2.28 -0.68 0.66
CA CYS A 160 1.39 -1.58 1.37
C CYS A 160 0.97 -1.04 2.73
N HIS A 161 1.85 -0.35 3.44
CA HIS A 161 1.50 0.36 4.67
C HIS A 161 0.43 1.44 4.40
N ARG A 162 0.65 2.32 3.41
CA ARG A 162 -0.32 3.38 3.05
C ARG A 162 -1.65 2.81 2.59
N LEU A 163 -1.64 1.74 1.80
CA LEU A 163 -2.85 1.06 1.30
C LEU A 163 -3.62 0.35 2.41
N ARG A 164 -2.94 -0.24 3.39
CA ARG A 164 -3.57 -0.81 4.58
C ARG A 164 -4.28 0.27 5.40
N THR A 165 -3.63 1.40 5.66
CA THR A 165 -4.29 2.53 6.34
C THR A 165 -5.44 3.11 5.52
N ALA A 166 -5.32 3.15 4.18
CA ALA A 166 -6.44 3.54 3.33
C ALA A 166 -7.62 2.57 3.47
N ASN A 167 -7.37 1.26 3.51
CA ASN A 167 -8.41 0.26 3.74
C ASN A 167 -9.07 0.38 5.13
N GLU A 168 -8.30 0.66 6.18
CA GLU A 168 -8.82 0.94 7.52
C GLU A 168 -9.75 2.15 7.50
N ASN A 169 -9.34 3.24 6.85
CA ASN A 169 -10.18 4.42 6.65
C ASN A 169 -11.47 4.12 5.87
N LEU A 170 -11.39 3.28 4.82
CA LEU A 170 -12.58 2.83 4.08
C LEU A 170 -13.51 1.99 4.96
N ALA A 171 -12.96 1.12 5.82
CA ALA A 171 -13.75 0.33 6.77
C ALA A 171 -14.47 1.22 7.80
N SER A 172 -13.81 2.27 8.32
CA SER A 172 -14.44 3.27 9.17
C SER A 172 -15.54 4.05 8.44
N SER A 173 -15.31 4.39 7.16
CA SER A 173 -16.33 5.02 6.31
C SER A 173 -17.58 4.16 6.17
N LEU A 174 -17.42 2.86 5.91
CA LEU A 174 -18.53 1.89 5.87
C LEU A 174 -19.25 1.73 7.22
N SER A 175 -18.63 2.14 8.32
CA SER A 175 -19.18 2.10 9.69
C SER A 175 -19.80 3.43 10.13
N GLY A 176 -19.84 4.45 9.25
CA GLY A 176 -20.47 5.74 9.54
C GLY A 176 -19.52 6.89 9.85
N GLU A 177 -18.27 6.85 9.37
CA GLU A 177 -17.33 7.97 9.45
C GLU A 177 -17.03 8.58 8.07
N PRO A 178 -17.83 9.54 7.57
CA PRO A 178 -17.69 10.06 6.21
C PRO A 178 -16.32 10.70 5.92
N LYS A 179 -15.70 11.31 6.94
CA LYS A 179 -14.37 11.95 6.85
C LYS A 179 -13.27 10.94 6.51
N ALA A 180 -13.45 9.67 6.88
CA ALA A 180 -12.48 8.62 6.59
C ALA A 180 -12.42 8.32 5.08
N THR A 181 -13.50 8.57 4.33
CA THR A 181 -13.50 8.44 2.86
C THR A 181 -12.47 9.37 2.23
N ALA A 182 -12.47 10.65 2.62
CA ALA A 182 -11.51 11.62 2.09
C ALA A 182 -10.05 11.22 2.38
N ALA A 183 -9.77 10.82 3.63
CA ALA A 183 -8.44 10.38 4.03
C ALA A 183 -7.97 9.12 3.28
N ALA A 184 -8.89 8.21 2.92
CA ALA A 184 -8.55 7.03 2.11
C ALA A 184 -8.15 7.42 0.67
N PHE A 185 -8.94 8.27 0.01
CA PHE A 185 -8.66 8.69 -1.37
C PHE A 185 -7.42 9.57 -1.50
N GLU A 186 -7.12 10.38 -0.48
CA GLU A 186 -5.84 11.11 -0.41
C GLU A 186 -4.64 10.14 -0.36
N ARG A 187 -4.75 9.05 0.40
CA ARG A 187 -3.72 8.01 0.47
C ARG A 187 -3.56 7.25 -0.85
N PHE A 188 -4.65 6.93 -1.55
CA PHE A 188 -4.53 6.37 -2.91
C PHE A 188 -3.83 7.32 -3.86
N ALA A 189 -4.14 8.63 -3.78
CA ALA A 189 -3.48 9.64 -4.58
C ALA A 189 -1.99 9.76 -4.26
N SER A 190 -1.59 9.65 -2.98
CA SER A 190 -0.18 9.70 -2.58
C SER A 190 0.59 8.45 -3.03
N VAL A 191 0.01 7.24 -2.94
CA VAL A 191 0.64 6.02 -3.47
C VAL A 191 0.90 6.16 -4.97
N ARG A 192 -0.09 6.63 -5.75
CA ARG A 192 0.08 6.81 -7.19
C ARG A 192 1.11 7.89 -7.55
N ARG A 193 1.24 8.93 -6.73
CA ARG A 193 2.19 10.03 -6.97
C ARG A 193 3.61 9.66 -6.59
N ASP A 194 3.78 9.03 -5.43
CA ASP A 194 5.08 8.86 -4.78
C ASP A 194 5.69 7.47 -5.04
N LEU A 195 4.85 6.47 -5.37
CA LEU A 195 5.23 5.05 -5.42
C LEU A 195 4.71 4.39 -6.72
N PRO A 196 5.21 4.80 -7.90
CA PRO A 196 4.77 4.25 -9.18
C PRO A 196 4.96 2.72 -9.25
N GLY A 197 4.04 2.01 -9.91
CA GLY A 197 4.06 0.56 -10.05
C GLY A 197 3.25 -0.22 -8.99
N HIS A 198 2.48 0.48 -8.15
CA HIS A 198 1.62 -0.10 -7.10
C HIS A 198 0.12 0.14 -7.37
N GLU A 199 -0.25 0.51 -8.59
CA GLU A 199 -1.62 0.88 -8.99
C GLU A 199 -2.57 -0.31 -8.92
N THR A 200 -2.10 -1.51 -9.24
CA THR A 200 -2.91 -2.74 -9.14
C THR A 200 -3.26 -3.05 -7.69
N MET A 201 -2.31 -2.89 -6.76
CA MET A 201 -2.56 -3.05 -5.33
C MET A 201 -3.63 -2.05 -4.84
N ALA A 202 -3.52 -0.78 -5.25
CA ALA A 202 -4.52 0.23 -4.94
C ALA A 202 -5.90 -0.12 -5.49
N THR A 203 -5.95 -0.68 -6.71
CA THR A 203 -7.19 -1.11 -7.36
C THR A 203 -7.86 -2.26 -6.61
N VAL A 204 -7.11 -3.26 -6.17
CA VAL A 204 -7.64 -4.39 -5.38
C VAL A 204 -8.25 -3.91 -4.06
N VAL A 205 -7.58 -2.99 -3.35
CA VAL A 205 -8.12 -2.42 -2.10
C VAL A 205 -9.41 -1.63 -2.37
N LEU A 206 -9.43 -0.83 -3.43
CA LEU A 206 -10.62 -0.06 -3.83
C LEU A 206 -11.79 -0.97 -4.22
N ASP A 207 -11.53 -2.04 -4.98
CA ASP A 207 -12.55 -3.00 -5.39
C ASP A 207 -13.13 -3.76 -4.19
N GLY A 208 -12.30 -4.10 -3.19
CA GLY A 208 -12.77 -4.67 -1.91
C GLY A 208 -13.65 -3.72 -1.09
N PHE A 209 -13.44 -2.41 -1.19
CA PHE A 209 -14.37 -1.42 -0.63
C PHE A 209 -15.68 -1.35 -1.42
N LEU A 210 -15.61 -1.26 -2.76
CA LEU A 210 -16.80 -1.18 -3.61
C LEU A 210 -17.69 -2.43 -3.49
N HIS A 211 -17.10 -3.61 -3.27
CA HIS A 211 -17.85 -4.85 -3.05
C HIS A 211 -18.64 -4.88 -1.72
N ARG A 212 -18.27 -4.04 -0.75
CA ARG A 212 -18.97 -3.90 0.53
C ARG A 212 -20.09 -2.84 0.50
N ILE A 213 -20.31 -2.21 -0.67
CA ILE A 213 -21.41 -1.27 -0.90
C ILE A 213 -22.53 -2.01 -1.65
N PRO A 214 -23.81 -1.87 -1.25
CA PRO A 214 -24.32 -1.02 -0.18
C PRO A 214 -24.04 -1.55 1.24
N THR A 215 -23.85 -0.63 2.18
CA THR A 215 -23.76 -0.93 3.62
C THR A 215 -25.13 -1.34 4.17
N PRO A 216 -25.19 -2.12 5.26
CA PRO A 216 -26.45 -2.41 5.95
C PRO A 216 -27.21 -1.16 6.42
N GLU A 217 -26.46 -0.11 6.75
CA GLU A 217 -26.99 1.21 7.11
C GLU A 217 -27.21 2.08 5.86
N PRO A 218 -28.47 2.37 5.45
CA PRO A 218 -28.73 3.05 4.18
C PRO A 218 -28.22 4.49 4.13
N CYS A 219 -28.22 5.18 5.27
CA CYS A 219 -27.71 6.56 5.36
C CYS A 219 -26.20 6.62 5.10
N THR A 220 -25.43 5.66 5.62
CA THR A 220 -24.00 5.56 5.36
C THR A 220 -23.70 5.38 3.88
N THR A 221 -24.45 4.52 3.18
CA THR A 221 -24.30 4.37 1.71
C THR A 221 -24.62 5.69 0.97
N ALA A 222 -25.66 6.42 1.39
CA ALA A 222 -26.03 7.70 0.78
C ALA A 222 -24.96 8.80 1.00
N GLU A 223 -24.33 8.84 2.18
CA GLU A 223 -23.23 9.76 2.50
C GLU A 223 -21.96 9.44 1.69
N ILE A 224 -21.64 8.14 1.54
CA ILE A 224 -20.52 7.71 0.70
C ILE A 224 -20.75 8.11 -0.76
N ASP A 225 -21.95 7.87 -1.32
CA ASP A 225 -22.31 8.30 -2.68
C ASP A 225 -22.20 9.83 -2.85
N GLU A 226 -22.66 10.57 -1.85
CA GLU A 226 -22.58 12.03 -1.85
C GLU A 226 -21.14 12.50 -2.01
N TRP A 227 -20.25 11.99 -1.15
CA TRP A 227 -18.84 12.34 -1.17
C TRP A 227 -18.18 11.93 -2.48
N LEU A 228 -18.39 10.69 -2.94
CA LEU A 228 -17.78 10.15 -4.15
C LEU A 228 -18.15 10.96 -5.38
N SER A 229 -19.43 11.29 -5.56
CA SER A 229 -19.85 12.05 -6.73
C SER A 229 -19.39 13.51 -6.68
N ALA A 230 -19.31 14.12 -5.49
CA ALA A 230 -18.76 15.47 -5.34
C ALA A 230 -17.26 15.53 -5.72
N HIS A 231 -16.55 14.40 -5.62
CA HIS A 231 -15.12 14.30 -5.90
C HIS A 231 -14.79 13.50 -7.15
N ALA A 232 -15.79 13.13 -7.97
CA ALA A 232 -15.58 12.30 -9.16
C ALA A 232 -14.55 12.91 -10.14
N ALA A 233 -14.53 14.25 -10.27
CA ALA A 233 -13.56 14.96 -11.11
C ALA A 233 -12.12 14.97 -10.55
N GLY A 234 -11.90 14.46 -9.34
CA GLY A 234 -10.58 14.38 -8.68
C GLY A 234 -9.66 13.29 -9.23
N GLY A 235 -10.11 12.51 -10.21
CA GLY A 235 -9.31 11.56 -10.98
C GLY A 235 -9.94 10.16 -11.09
N PRO A 236 -9.19 9.19 -11.67
CA PRO A 236 -9.75 7.89 -12.06
C PRO A 236 -10.38 7.07 -10.93
N ALA A 237 -9.79 7.11 -9.73
CA ALA A 237 -10.28 6.31 -8.60
C ALA A 237 -11.61 6.87 -8.04
N PRO A 238 -11.74 8.18 -7.73
CA PRO A 238 -13.03 8.78 -7.38
C PRO A 238 -14.09 8.60 -8.48
N GLU A 239 -13.75 8.80 -9.75
CA GLU A 239 -14.67 8.67 -10.89
C GLU A 239 -15.26 7.26 -11.02
N ARG A 240 -14.39 6.24 -11.01
CA ARG A 240 -14.79 4.83 -11.05
C ARG A 240 -15.68 4.47 -9.86
N SER A 241 -15.32 4.97 -8.66
CA SER A 241 -16.06 4.69 -7.43
C SER A 241 -17.44 5.32 -7.45
N ALA A 242 -17.55 6.59 -7.87
CA ALA A 242 -18.83 7.27 -8.03
C ALA A 242 -19.75 6.51 -9.01
N SER A 243 -19.19 6.09 -10.15
CA SER A 243 -19.93 5.32 -11.15
C SER A 243 -20.42 3.95 -10.64
N ALA A 244 -19.64 3.29 -9.79
CA ALA A 244 -20.01 2.03 -9.19
C ALA A 244 -21.16 2.19 -8.17
N VAL A 245 -21.09 3.21 -7.31
CA VAL A 245 -22.08 3.46 -6.24
C VAL A 245 -23.39 4.03 -6.76
N ALA A 246 -23.35 4.82 -7.84
CA ALA A 246 -24.54 5.46 -8.44
C ALA A 246 -25.68 4.47 -8.76
N ARG A 247 -25.37 3.20 -9.02
CA ARG A 247 -26.35 2.13 -9.32
C ARG A 247 -27.29 1.83 -8.16
N PHE A 248 -26.85 2.05 -6.93
CA PHE A 248 -27.60 1.73 -5.70
C PHE A 248 -28.01 2.98 -4.92
N ALA A 249 -27.42 4.13 -5.26
CA ALA A 249 -27.59 5.39 -4.56
C ALA A 249 -29.06 5.76 -4.38
N SER A 250 -29.85 5.84 -5.44
CA SER A 250 -31.24 6.31 -5.32
C SER A 250 -32.12 5.43 -4.42
N ALA A 251 -31.82 4.13 -4.30
CA ALA A 251 -32.47 3.23 -3.35
C ALA A 251 -32.00 3.48 -1.90
N ALA A 252 -30.68 3.62 -1.69
CA ALA A 252 -30.10 3.92 -0.38
C ALA A 252 -30.57 5.26 0.19
N TYR A 253 -30.59 6.31 -0.62
CA TYR A 253 -31.12 7.62 -0.26
C TYR A 253 -32.58 7.54 0.21
N ARG A 254 -33.44 6.79 -0.51
CA ARG A 254 -34.84 6.61 -0.11
C ARG A 254 -34.96 5.91 1.23
N SER A 255 -34.26 4.78 1.40
CA SER A 255 -34.29 4.02 2.65
C SER A 255 -33.74 4.84 3.83
N CYS A 256 -32.74 5.69 3.61
CA CYS A 256 -32.27 6.64 4.62
C CYS A 256 -33.35 7.64 5.00
N CYS A 257 -34.02 8.25 4.02
CA CYS A 257 -35.11 9.19 4.28
C CYS A 257 -36.27 8.52 5.03
N ASP A 258 -36.64 7.28 4.68
CA ASP A 258 -37.68 6.51 5.37
C ASP A 258 -37.30 6.23 6.83
N LYS A 259 -36.02 5.92 7.10
CA LYS A 259 -35.48 5.73 8.46
C LYS A 259 -35.55 7.04 9.27
N LEU A 260 -35.09 8.16 8.70
CA LEU A 260 -35.15 9.48 9.35
C LEU A 260 -36.59 9.92 9.67
N MET A 261 -37.51 9.67 8.74
CA MET A 261 -38.94 9.91 8.97
C MET A 261 -39.48 9.04 10.13
N THR A 262 -39.07 7.78 10.21
CA THR A 262 -39.50 6.88 11.31
C THR A 262 -38.95 7.35 12.66
N SER A 263 -37.70 7.81 12.68
CA SER A 263 -37.04 8.39 13.85
C SER A 263 -37.53 9.80 14.22
N LYS A 264 -38.49 10.35 13.46
CA LYS A 264 -39.02 11.72 13.62
C LYS A 264 -37.98 12.82 13.48
N ASP A 265 -36.84 12.54 12.83
CA ASP A 265 -35.88 13.57 12.45
C ASP A 265 -36.34 14.23 11.14
N TRP A 266 -37.41 15.03 11.26
CA TRP A 266 -38.07 15.66 10.12
C TRP A 266 -37.17 16.66 9.41
N THR A 267 -36.29 17.34 10.15
CA THR A 267 -35.36 18.33 9.59
C THR A 267 -34.36 17.66 8.67
N THR A 268 -33.68 16.62 9.16
CA THR A 268 -32.70 15.88 8.38
C THR A 268 -33.38 15.13 7.24
N ALA A 269 -34.53 14.50 7.48
CA ALA A 269 -35.31 13.84 6.42
C ALA A 269 -35.67 14.79 5.27
N ARG A 270 -36.14 16.00 5.58
CA ARG A 270 -36.48 17.01 4.55
C ARG A 270 -35.28 17.36 3.69
N THR A 271 -34.13 17.62 4.31
CA THR A 271 -32.88 17.95 3.60
C THR A 271 -32.46 16.82 2.67
N TRP A 272 -32.50 15.57 3.14
CA TRP A 272 -32.17 14.42 2.31
C TRP A 272 -33.16 14.20 1.16
N TYR A 273 -34.46 14.38 1.39
CA TYR A 273 -35.45 14.30 0.30
C TYR A 273 -35.23 15.37 -0.77
N GLN A 274 -34.94 16.62 -0.39
CA GLN A 274 -34.61 17.69 -1.33
C GLN A 274 -33.39 17.33 -2.18
N ARG A 275 -32.35 16.78 -1.54
CA ARG A 275 -31.14 16.33 -2.24
C ARG A 275 -31.42 15.26 -3.31
N ILE A 276 -32.34 14.32 -3.08
CA ILE A 276 -32.75 13.35 -4.11
C ILE A 276 -33.37 14.06 -5.31
N VAL A 277 -34.25 15.03 -5.05
CA VAL A 277 -34.96 15.78 -6.09
C VAL A 277 -34.01 16.58 -6.95
N ASP A 278 -33.01 17.21 -6.33
CA ASP A 278 -32.04 18.05 -7.01
C ASP A 278 -31.03 17.22 -7.82
N ARG A 279 -30.58 16.10 -7.25
CA ARG A 279 -29.50 15.28 -7.84
C ARG A 279 -29.99 14.23 -8.82
N TYR A 280 -31.18 13.69 -8.61
CA TYR A 280 -31.77 12.63 -9.42
C TYR A 280 -33.15 13.03 -9.96
N PRO A 281 -33.29 14.16 -10.68
CA PRO A 281 -34.59 14.70 -11.08
C PRO A 281 -35.38 13.76 -12.01
N ALA A 282 -34.68 12.92 -12.78
CA ALA A 282 -35.26 11.94 -13.70
C ALA A 282 -35.48 10.54 -13.06
N ASP A 283 -35.05 10.29 -11.82
CA ASP A 283 -35.25 8.98 -11.18
C ASP A 283 -36.75 8.81 -10.82
N PRO A 284 -37.35 7.63 -11.07
CA PRO A 284 -38.76 7.37 -10.71
C PRO A 284 -39.09 7.62 -9.23
N ARG A 285 -38.09 7.62 -8.34
CA ARG A 285 -38.22 7.88 -6.91
C ARG A 285 -38.28 9.38 -6.59
N ALA A 286 -37.91 10.28 -7.50
CA ALA A 286 -37.91 11.73 -7.27
C ALA A 286 -39.31 12.27 -6.91
N ALA A 287 -40.38 11.75 -7.53
CA ALA A 287 -41.75 12.12 -7.20
C ALA A 287 -42.12 11.72 -5.74
N LYS A 288 -41.70 10.51 -5.31
CA LYS A 288 -41.87 10.06 -3.92
C LYS A 288 -41.04 10.90 -2.95
N ALA A 289 -39.83 11.29 -3.34
CA ALA A 289 -38.99 12.17 -2.54
C ALA A 289 -39.61 13.56 -2.35
N LYS A 290 -40.20 14.15 -3.40
CA LYS A 290 -40.98 15.40 -3.27
C LYS A 290 -42.12 15.27 -2.25
N ALA A 291 -42.90 14.20 -2.34
CA ALA A 291 -43.98 13.93 -1.39
C ALA A 291 -43.46 13.75 0.05
N GLY A 292 -42.32 13.05 0.21
CA GLY A 292 -41.63 12.89 1.48
C GLY A 292 -41.16 14.22 2.08
N ALA A 293 -40.55 15.10 1.29
CA ALA A 293 -40.14 16.44 1.70
C ALA A 293 -41.34 17.29 2.16
N THR A 294 -42.47 17.22 1.47
CA THR A 294 -43.71 17.89 1.89
C THR A 294 -44.22 17.33 3.21
N LYS A 295 -44.20 16.00 3.39
CA LYS A 295 -44.63 15.35 4.64
C LYS A 295 -43.73 15.74 5.82
N ALA A 296 -42.41 15.75 5.63
CA ALA A 296 -41.45 16.20 6.63
C ALA A 296 -41.65 17.68 6.99
N THR A 297 -41.90 18.53 5.98
CA THR A 297 -42.21 19.95 6.19
C THR A 297 -43.45 20.13 7.04
N ARG A 298 -44.55 19.45 6.72
CA ARG A 298 -45.79 19.46 7.51
C ARG A 298 -45.57 19.03 8.96
N ALA A 299 -44.70 18.04 9.19
CA ALA A 299 -44.38 17.57 10.54
C ALA A 299 -43.58 18.60 11.37
N LEU A 300 -42.86 19.53 10.72
CA LEU A 300 -42.14 20.63 11.39
C LEU A 300 -43.01 21.84 11.71
N GLU A 301 -44.14 22.02 11.02
CA GLU A 301 -45.00 23.21 11.18
C GLU A 301 -45.57 23.38 12.60
N PRO A 302 -46.06 22.33 13.31
CA PRO A 302 -46.56 22.48 14.68
C PRO A 302 -45.53 23.09 15.63
N ALA A 303 -44.29 22.59 15.61
CA ALA A 303 -43.21 23.07 16.47
C ALA A 303 -42.88 24.54 16.18
N LYS A 304 -42.88 24.93 14.89
CA LYS A 304 -42.67 26.32 14.46
C LYS A 304 -43.82 27.23 14.87
N VAL A 305 -45.06 26.74 14.84
CA VAL A 305 -46.22 27.50 15.32
C VAL A 305 -46.13 27.69 16.84
N GLN A 306 -45.81 26.64 17.59
CA GLN A 306 -45.66 26.70 19.03
C GLN A 306 -44.59 27.70 19.45
N SER A 307 -43.41 27.67 18.83
CA SER A 307 -42.35 28.64 19.13
C SER A 307 -42.78 30.08 18.86
N LEU A 308 -43.57 30.35 17.81
CA LEU A 308 -44.08 31.68 17.50
C LEU A 308 -45.18 32.15 18.46
N LEU A 309 -45.84 31.22 19.15
CA LEU A 309 -46.79 31.50 20.23
C LEU A 309 -46.06 31.80 21.55
N ASP A 310 -45.00 31.05 21.86
CA ASP A 310 -44.25 31.16 23.12
C ASP A 310 -43.26 32.34 23.13
N SER A 311 -42.76 32.78 21.97
CA SER A 311 -41.74 33.84 21.86
C SER A 311 -42.26 35.27 22.12
N SER A 312 -43.50 35.45 22.61
CA SER A 312 -44.06 36.79 22.82
C SER A 312 -43.98 37.25 24.27
N GLY A 313 -43.03 38.15 24.56
CA GLY A 313 -43.03 38.99 25.77
C GLY A 313 -44.03 40.18 25.70
N SER A 314 -45.02 40.13 24.82
CA SER A 314 -46.04 41.17 24.62
C SER A 314 -47.44 40.58 24.72
N THR A 315 -48.46 41.41 24.97
CA THR A 315 -49.89 41.03 25.08
C THR A 315 -50.48 40.30 23.87
N GLN A 316 -49.75 40.19 22.75
CA GLN A 316 -50.17 39.43 21.58
C GLN A 316 -49.01 38.58 21.00
N PRO A 317 -49.26 37.28 20.68
CA PRO A 317 -48.27 36.40 20.07
C PRO A 317 -47.75 36.88 18.71
N SER A 318 -46.47 36.62 18.42
CA SER A 318 -45.83 36.96 17.14
C SER A 318 -46.54 36.32 15.94
N ARG A 319 -47.13 35.13 16.14
CA ARG A 319 -47.97 34.45 15.14
C ARG A 319 -49.20 35.26 14.71
N CYS A 320 -49.77 36.06 15.61
CA CYS A 320 -50.93 36.90 15.32
C CYS A 320 -50.56 38.18 14.57
N LYS A 321 -49.31 38.64 14.67
CA LYS A 321 -48.79 39.81 13.93
C LYS A 321 -48.50 39.47 12.47
N THR A 322 -47.99 38.26 12.21
CA THR A 322 -47.66 37.80 10.84
C THR A 322 -48.20 36.39 10.61
N PRO A 323 -49.49 36.24 10.29
CA PRO A 323 -50.07 34.93 10.02
C PRO A 323 -49.54 34.39 8.68
N GLY A 324 -48.80 33.27 8.74
CA GLY A 324 -48.38 32.51 7.57
C GLY A 324 -49.29 31.30 7.34
N PRO A 325 -49.34 30.74 6.12
CA PRO A 325 -50.13 29.54 5.84
C PRO A 325 -49.64 28.32 6.66
N TYR A 326 -50.57 27.41 6.97
CA TYR A 326 -50.28 26.11 7.58
C TYR A 326 -50.65 25.03 6.56
N SER A 327 -49.65 24.33 6.02
CA SER A 327 -49.82 23.56 4.78
C SER A 327 -50.53 22.22 4.97
N ALA A 328 -50.82 21.83 6.22
CA ALA A 328 -51.67 20.68 6.52
C ALA A 328 -53.18 20.99 6.52
N ASN A 329 -53.59 22.26 6.42
CA ASN A 329 -55.00 22.60 6.29
C ASN A 329 -55.46 22.38 4.84
N ALA A 330 -56.70 21.89 4.67
CA ALA A 330 -57.34 21.90 3.36
C ALA A 330 -57.56 23.36 2.91
N PRO A 331 -57.32 23.68 1.62
CA PRO A 331 -57.62 25.00 1.09
C PRO A 331 -59.12 25.30 1.23
N TYR A 332 -59.46 26.56 1.52
CA TYR A 332 -60.84 27.00 1.80
C TYR A 332 -61.71 27.13 0.53
N GLY A 333 -61.43 26.32 -0.49
CA GLY A 333 -62.00 26.37 -1.83
C GLY A 333 -60.93 26.43 -2.94
N PRO A 334 -61.33 26.26 -4.22
CA PRO A 334 -60.40 26.38 -5.35
C PRO A 334 -59.71 27.74 -5.36
N GLY A 335 -58.38 27.77 -5.52
CA GLY A 335 -57.59 29.00 -5.62
C GLY A 335 -57.27 29.73 -4.31
N HIS A 336 -57.65 29.19 -3.15
CA HIS A 336 -57.37 29.80 -1.85
C HIS A 336 -56.21 29.11 -1.12
N GLU A 337 -55.24 29.88 -0.62
CA GLU A 337 -54.18 29.34 0.23
C GLU A 337 -54.75 28.84 1.57
N PRO A 338 -54.25 27.72 2.12
CA PRO A 338 -54.68 27.19 3.40
C PRO A 338 -54.29 28.16 4.55
N ARG A 339 -55.28 28.87 5.08
CA ARG A 339 -55.14 29.77 6.23
C ARG A 339 -55.78 29.15 7.47
N THR A 340 -55.05 29.16 8.59
CA THR A 340 -55.62 28.79 9.89
C THR A 340 -56.34 30.00 10.47
N VAL A 341 -57.66 29.96 10.55
CA VAL A 341 -58.42 30.86 11.42
C VAL A 341 -58.58 30.13 12.75
N LEU A 342 -57.79 30.50 13.75
CA LEU A 342 -58.07 30.11 15.13
C LEU A 342 -59.30 30.91 15.57
N ARG A 343 -60.49 30.29 15.49
CA ARG A 343 -61.69 30.83 16.14
C ARG A 343 -61.49 30.71 17.65
N ARG A 344 -61.64 31.86 18.32
CA ARG A 344 -61.45 32.05 19.75
C ARG A 344 -62.43 31.24 20.57
#